data_AF-A0A9X2AKH1-F1
#
_entry.id   AF-A0A9X2AKH1-F1
#
_cell.length_a   1.000
_cell.length_b   1.000
_cell.length_c   1.000
_cell.angle_alpha   90.00
_cell.angle_beta   90.00
_cell.angle_gamma   90.00
#
_symmetry.space_group_name_H-M   'P 1'
#
loop_
_entity.id
_entity.type
_entity.pdbx_description
1 polymer ?
#
loop_
_entity_poly.entity_id
_entity_poly.type
_entity_poly.pdbx_seq_one_letter_code
_entity_poly.pdbx_strand_id
1 'polypeptide(L)'
;MKQIIIFLLLIIAFFIGFGKYHQYKRYNSPAVNYTTNKTLDSQYYDQELVINYHKAIEELNSFVMMQWTVNGIDVRTPEDDNEQTKLAVKKYAKKLASIKYFETKLENSASLKNKGLSNKEIQFLEKTGTNLASYNKAQNATKIKSMFDVKEKMFYGQKSALVYEVQKKLVANGLNIKADGIYKVETLNAIKTFEEKNNLFADGILDILTLDALFH
;
A
#
# COMPACT_ATOMS: atom_id res chain seq x y z
N MET A 1 32.29 63.09 28.85
CA MET A 1 30.82 63.26 28.68
C MET A 1 30.31 62.89 27.28
N LYS A 2 30.83 63.47 26.17
CA LYS A 2 30.38 63.13 24.80
C LYS A 2 30.51 61.64 24.43
N GLN A 3 31.60 60.97 24.78
CA GLN A 3 31.81 59.54 24.48
C GLN A 3 30.79 58.63 25.16
N ILE A 4 30.39 58.93 26.40
CA ILE A 4 29.38 58.18 27.16
C ILE A 4 28.01 58.32 26.49
N ILE A 5 27.66 59.52 26.03
CA ILE A 5 26.39 59.78 25.32
C ILE A 5 26.34 59.01 23.98
N ILE A 6 27.44 59.00 23.22
CA ILE A 6 27.53 58.25 21.95
C ILE A 6 27.37 56.75 22.20
N PHE A 7 28.03 56.21 23.23
CA PHE A 7 27.89 54.80 23.60
C PHE A 7 26.45 54.42 23.97
N LEU A 8 25.77 55.29 24.73
CA LEU A 8 24.37 55.09 25.14
C LEU A 8 23.42 55.13 23.92
N LEU A 9 23.66 56.02 22.96
CA LEU A 9 22.92 56.07 21.69
C LEU A 9 23.12 54.81 20.83
N LEU A 10 24.34 54.26 20.79
CA LEU A 10 24.62 53.00 20.08
C LEU A 10 23.87 51.82 20.70
N ILE A 11 23.79 51.74 22.03
CA ILE A 11 23.00 50.71 22.73
C ILE A 11 21.52 50.84 22.37
N ILE A 12 20.96 52.04 22.41
CA ILE A 12 19.56 52.28 22.04
C ILE A 12 19.31 51.89 20.57
N ALA A 13 20.19 52.29 19.66
CA ALA A 13 20.09 51.94 18.24
C ALA A 13 20.18 50.42 18.02
N PHE A 14 21.03 49.73 18.77
CA PHE A 14 21.13 48.27 18.75
C PHE A 14 19.81 47.61 19.17
N PHE A 15 19.21 48.01 20.29
CA PHE A 15 17.92 47.44 20.72
C PHE A 15 16.78 47.72 19.74
N ILE A 16 16.73 48.92 19.14
CA ILE A 16 15.74 49.25 18.09
C ILE A 16 15.95 48.38 16.85
N GLY A 17 17.20 48.26 16.39
CA GLY A 17 17.56 47.41 15.24
C GLY A 17 17.24 45.94 15.47
N PHE A 18 17.57 45.43 16.66
CA PHE A 18 17.25 44.08 17.10
C PHE A 18 15.74 43.83 17.15
N GLY A 19 14.96 44.76 17.70
CA GLY A 19 13.50 44.69 17.70
C GLY A 19 12.91 44.64 16.29
N LYS A 20 13.38 45.52 15.39
CA LYS A 20 12.96 45.51 13.97
C LYS A 20 13.36 44.22 13.25
N TYR A 21 14.55 43.68 13.52
CA TYR A 21 15.00 42.41 12.95
C TYR A 21 14.14 41.23 13.40
N HIS A 22 13.83 41.12 14.70
CA HIS A 22 12.93 40.10 15.22
C HIS A 22 11.53 40.22 14.65
N GLN A 23 11.01 41.44 14.51
CA GLN A 23 9.72 41.69 13.88
C GLN A 23 9.73 41.29 12.39
N TYR A 24 10.79 41.62 11.66
CA TYR A 24 10.96 41.21 10.28
C TYR A 24 11.02 39.68 10.13
N LYS A 25 11.83 38.99 10.94
CA LYS A 25 11.92 37.51 10.98
C LYS A 25 10.56 36.88 11.31
N ARG A 26 9.74 37.53 12.14
CA ARG A 26 8.39 37.09 12.49
C ARG A 26 7.44 37.06 11.28
N TYR A 27 7.48 38.09 10.44
CA TYR A 27 6.58 38.25 9.29
C TYR A 27 7.13 37.70 7.96
N ASN A 28 8.42 37.34 7.90
CA ASN A 28 9.08 36.89 6.68
C ASN A 28 9.74 35.50 6.85
N SER A 29 9.16 34.64 7.70
CA SER A 29 9.72 33.30 7.98
C SER A 29 9.67 32.39 6.73
N PRO A 30 10.80 31.82 6.28
CA PRO A 30 10.84 30.96 5.10
C PRO A 30 10.10 29.63 5.34
N ALA A 31 9.32 29.23 4.33
CA ALA A 31 8.64 27.93 4.18
C ALA A 31 7.82 27.46 5.41
N VAL A 32 6.76 28.18 5.76
CA VAL A 32 5.76 27.72 6.75
C VAL A 32 4.94 26.52 6.21
N ASN A 33 4.75 26.47 4.90
CA ASN A 33 3.88 25.49 4.26
C ASN A 33 4.53 24.12 4.25
N TYR A 34 3.79 23.14 4.77
CA TYR A 34 4.13 21.73 4.66
C TYR A 34 4.11 21.29 3.20
N THR A 35 5.16 20.58 2.78
CA THR A 35 5.30 19.99 1.46
C THR A 35 5.75 18.54 1.56
N THR A 36 5.44 17.74 0.54
CA THR A 36 5.85 16.35 0.45
C THR A 36 6.38 16.05 -0.95
N ASN A 37 7.40 15.18 -1.04
CA ASN A 37 7.96 14.69 -2.30
C ASN A 37 7.38 13.32 -2.70
N LYS A 38 6.42 12.81 -1.92
CA LYS A 38 5.77 11.52 -2.18
C LYS A 38 4.86 11.61 -3.40
N THR A 39 4.81 10.52 -4.17
CA THR A 39 3.81 10.35 -5.22
C THR A 39 2.51 9.90 -4.56
N LEU A 40 1.48 10.74 -4.65
CA LEU A 40 0.18 10.50 -4.01
C LEU A 40 -0.90 10.29 -5.07
N ASP A 41 -1.81 9.35 -4.82
CA ASP A 41 -2.93 9.05 -5.70
C ASP A 41 -4.25 9.59 -5.14
N SER A 42 -4.63 10.76 -5.63
CA SER A 42 -5.86 11.46 -5.24
C SER A 42 -7.11 10.97 -5.97
N GLN A 43 -7.02 9.95 -6.83
CA GLN A 43 -8.14 9.47 -7.65
C GLN A 43 -8.71 8.13 -7.17
N TYR A 44 -8.01 7.43 -6.27
CA TYR A 44 -8.45 6.12 -5.77
C TYR A 44 -9.45 6.20 -4.62
N TYR A 45 -9.11 6.93 -3.55
CA TYR A 45 -10.01 7.09 -2.41
C TYR A 45 -11.12 8.09 -2.71
N ASP A 46 -12.17 8.08 -1.88
CA ASP A 46 -13.26 9.04 -1.96
C ASP A 46 -12.76 10.49 -1.80
N GLN A 47 -13.55 11.43 -2.32
CA GLN A 47 -13.21 12.85 -2.28
C GLN A 47 -13.10 13.38 -0.84
N GLU A 48 -13.83 12.81 0.12
CA GLU A 48 -13.79 13.24 1.51
C GLU A 48 -12.40 12.97 2.12
N LEU A 49 -11.79 11.80 1.87
CA LEU A 49 -10.43 11.48 2.32
C LEU A 49 -9.41 12.46 1.75
N VAL A 50 -9.51 12.78 0.46
CA VAL A 50 -8.60 13.74 -0.21
C VAL A 50 -8.79 15.15 0.34
N ILE A 51 -10.03 15.59 0.54
CA ILE A 51 -10.34 16.88 1.19
C ILE A 51 -9.78 16.92 2.61
N ASN A 52 -9.94 15.84 3.38
CA ASN A 52 -9.42 15.75 4.75
C ASN A 52 -7.88 15.78 4.81
N TYR A 53 -7.20 15.21 3.82
CA TYR A 53 -5.74 15.34 3.67
C TYR A 53 -5.32 16.81 3.48
N HIS A 54 -5.93 17.51 2.53
CA HIS A 54 -5.63 18.93 2.29
C HIS A 54 -6.00 19.81 3.48
N LYS A 55 -7.14 19.54 4.13
CA LYS A 55 -7.53 20.22 5.37
C LYS A 55 -6.51 20.03 6.48
N ALA A 56 -5.98 18.82 6.65
CA ALA A 56 -4.95 18.55 7.66
C ALA A 56 -3.66 19.35 7.40
N ILE A 57 -3.28 19.53 6.13
CA ILE A 57 -2.15 20.39 5.73
C ILE A 57 -2.44 21.85 6.11
N GLU A 58 -3.58 22.39 5.71
CA GLU A 58 -3.93 23.79 6.00
C GLU A 58 -4.03 24.08 7.50
N GLU A 59 -4.57 23.13 8.27
CA GLU A 59 -4.62 23.22 9.71
C GLU A 59 -3.23 23.18 10.37
N LEU A 60 -2.29 22.39 9.84
CA LEU A 60 -0.91 22.38 10.31
C LEU A 60 -0.22 23.70 9.97
N ASN A 61 -0.31 24.15 8.73
CA ASN A 61 0.28 25.41 8.26
C ASN A 61 -0.21 26.59 9.09
N SER A 62 -1.53 26.69 9.28
CA SER A 62 -2.16 27.72 10.12
C SER A 62 -1.69 27.64 11.57
N PHE A 63 -1.53 26.43 12.11
CA PHE A 63 -1.04 26.24 13.47
C PHE A 63 0.42 26.70 13.63
N VAL A 64 1.31 26.29 12.72
CA VAL A 64 2.72 26.69 12.71
C VAL A 64 2.81 28.22 12.59
N MET A 65 2.07 28.81 11.65
CA MET A 65 2.03 30.25 11.44
C MET A 65 1.58 31.02 12.69
N MET A 66 0.54 30.55 13.36
CA MET A 66 0.01 31.20 14.56
C MET A 66 0.96 31.06 15.76
N GLN A 67 1.58 29.89 15.97
CA GLN A 67 2.56 29.74 17.05
C GLN A 67 3.76 30.66 16.85
N TRP A 68 4.24 30.80 15.62
CA TRP A 68 5.34 31.69 15.28
C TRP A 68 4.96 33.18 15.42
N THR A 69 3.84 33.59 14.81
CA THR A 69 3.44 35.01 14.73
C THR A 69 2.79 35.56 15.98
N VAL A 70 2.18 34.73 16.83
CA VAL A 70 1.51 35.17 18.06
C VAL A 70 2.34 34.83 19.29
N ASN A 71 2.82 33.59 19.38
CA ASN A 71 3.50 33.09 20.57
C ASN A 71 5.04 33.16 20.47
N GLY A 72 5.59 33.42 19.29
CA GLY A 72 7.05 33.43 19.08
C GLY A 72 7.67 32.03 19.17
N ILE A 73 6.86 30.97 19.05
CA ILE A 73 7.29 29.58 19.19
C ILE A 73 7.50 28.97 17.81
N ASP A 74 8.72 28.55 17.50
CA ASP A 74 8.98 27.64 16.38
C ASP A 74 8.72 26.20 16.80
N VAL A 75 7.55 25.67 16.44
CA VAL A 75 7.19 24.29 16.79
C VAL A 75 8.00 23.23 16.02
N ARG A 76 8.77 23.62 15.00
CA ARG A 76 9.63 22.72 14.21
C ARG A 76 11.05 22.66 14.77
N THR A 77 11.52 23.79 15.29
CA THR A 77 12.85 23.96 15.88
C THR A 77 12.75 24.76 17.18
N PRO A 78 12.17 24.18 18.25
CA PRO A 78 11.91 24.93 19.49
C PRO A 78 13.22 25.35 20.16
N GLU A 79 13.30 26.61 20.58
CA GLU A 79 14.46 27.19 21.28
C GLU A 79 14.37 27.02 22.82
N ASP A 80 13.14 26.86 23.35
CA ASP A 80 12.85 26.71 24.78
C ASP A 80 12.11 25.39 25.09
N ASP A 81 12.17 24.92 26.33
CA ASP A 81 11.50 23.70 26.80
C ASP A 81 10.41 23.95 27.86
N ASN A 82 9.95 25.19 27.99
CA ASN A 82 8.86 25.54 28.89
C ASN A 82 7.57 24.77 28.53
N GLU A 83 6.66 24.66 29.49
CA GLU A 83 5.44 23.85 29.33
C GLU A 83 4.57 24.30 28.15
N GLN A 84 4.54 25.60 27.85
CA GLN A 84 3.83 26.14 26.67
C GLN A 84 4.44 25.62 25.37
N THR A 85 5.76 25.63 25.25
CA THR A 85 6.49 25.16 24.07
C THR A 85 6.34 23.65 23.89
N LYS A 86 6.49 22.87 24.98
CA LYS A 86 6.22 21.43 24.98
C LYS A 86 4.80 21.10 24.50
N LEU A 87 3.79 21.85 24.98
CA LEU A 87 2.41 21.66 24.55
C LEU A 87 2.21 22.00 23.07
N ALA A 88 2.81 23.09 22.60
CA ALA A 88 2.74 23.51 21.20
C ALA A 88 3.40 22.49 20.26
N VAL A 89 4.60 22.00 20.61
CA VAL A 89 5.31 20.95 19.86
C VAL A 89 4.52 19.65 19.85
N LYS A 90 3.92 19.24 20.98
CA LYS A 90 3.06 18.05 21.04
C LYS A 90 1.85 18.19 20.11
N LYS A 91 1.23 19.37 20.04
CA LYS A 91 0.10 19.65 19.15
C LYS A 91 0.53 19.66 17.68
N TYR A 92 1.69 20.23 17.36
CA TYR A 92 2.31 20.14 16.02
C TYR A 92 2.51 18.68 15.60
N ALA A 93 3.15 17.87 16.44
CA ALA A 93 3.42 16.46 16.16
C ALA A 93 2.13 15.66 15.88
N LYS A 94 1.06 15.91 16.65
CA LYS A 94 -0.25 15.30 16.40
C LYS A 94 -0.84 15.67 15.05
N LYS A 95 -0.80 16.95 14.66
CA LYS A 95 -1.29 17.42 13.36
C LYS A 95 -0.47 16.83 12.21
N LEU A 96 0.86 16.80 12.36
CA LEU A 96 1.75 16.17 11.40
C LEU A 96 1.46 14.67 11.24
N ALA A 97 1.20 13.96 12.34
CA ALA A 97 0.84 12.55 12.29
C ALA A 97 -0.43 12.29 11.47
N SER A 98 -1.44 13.16 11.56
CA SER A 98 -2.64 13.07 10.72
C SER A 98 -2.32 13.19 9.23
N ILE A 99 -1.47 14.14 8.84
CA ILE A 99 -1.01 14.28 7.46
C ILE A 99 -0.28 13.02 7.01
N LYS A 100 0.66 12.51 7.83
CA LYS A 100 1.43 11.30 7.51
C LYS A 100 0.56 10.06 7.36
N TYR A 101 -0.51 9.96 8.13
CA TYR A 101 -1.51 8.90 7.98
C TYR A 101 -2.17 8.95 6.59
N PHE A 102 -2.67 10.12 6.19
CA PHE A 102 -3.28 10.27 4.86
C PHE A 102 -2.29 10.03 3.73
N GLU A 103 -1.07 10.58 3.82
CA GLU A 103 0.00 10.33 2.84
C GLU A 103 0.28 8.85 2.68
N THR A 104 0.34 8.10 3.78
CA THR A 104 0.60 6.65 3.73
C THR A 104 -0.47 5.92 2.93
N LYS A 105 -1.74 6.28 3.09
CA LYS A 105 -2.83 5.68 2.31
C LYS A 105 -2.71 6.04 0.82
N LEU A 106 -2.60 7.34 0.52
CA LEU A 106 -2.51 7.86 -0.85
C LEU A 106 -1.26 7.37 -1.60
N GLU A 107 -0.14 7.22 -0.90
CA GLU A 107 1.12 6.68 -1.44
C GLU A 107 1.03 5.18 -1.70
N ASN A 108 0.36 4.42 -0.81
CA ASN A 108 0.18 2.99 -1.01
C ASN A 108 -0.61 2.68 -2.29
N SER A 109 -1.73 3.38 -2.53
CA SER A 109 -2.50 3.17 -3.75
C SER A 109 -1.73 3.61 -5.00
N ALA A 110 -0.98 4.73 -4.94
CA ALA A 110 -0.08 5.14 -6.01
C ALA A 110 0.99 4.09 -6.33
N SER A 111 1.63 3.53 -5.30
CA SER A 111 2.65 2.48 -5.42
C SER A 111 2.08 1.20 -6.03
N LEU A 112 0.88 0.78 -5.65
CA LEU A 112 0.21 -0.38 -6.23
C LEU A 112 -0.19 -0.16 -7.69
N LYS A 113 -0.65 1.04 -8.05
CA LYS A 113 -0.90 1.40 -9.46
C LYS A 113 0.37 1.39 -10.30
N ASN A 114 1.48 1.88 -9.76
CA ASN A 114 2.79 1.80 -10.42
C ASN A 114 3.26 0.35 -10.65
N LYS A 115 2.77 -0.61 -9.84
CA LYS A 115 2.97 -2.06 -10.05
C LYS A 115 1.98 -2.67 -11.06
N GLY A 116 1.11 -1.86 -11.67
CA GLY A 116 0.15 -2.28 -12.69
C GLY A 116 -1.22 -2.70 -12.16
N LEU A 117 -1.50 -2.54 -10.87
CA LEU A 117 -2.81 -2.90 -10.31
C LEU A 117 -3.86 -1.85 -10.65
N SER A 118 -5.05 -2.31 -11.03
CA SER A 118 -6.25 -1.49 -11.20
C SER A 118 -6.89 -1.13 -9.85
N ASN A 119 -7.76 -0.10 -9.84
CA ASN A 119 -8.53 0.28 -8.65
C ASN A 119 -9.30 -0.90 -8.05
N LYS A 120 -9.86 -1.77 -8.89
CA LYS A 120 -10.63 -2.94 -8.46
C LYS A 120 -9.75 -3.96 -7.72
N GLU A 121 -8.53 -4.17 -8.22
CA GLU A 121 -7.57 -5.10 -7.59
C GLU A 121 -7.05 -4.55 -6.27
N ILE A 122 -6.76 -3.24 -6.20
CA ILE A 122 -6.34 -2.58 -4.96
C ILE A 122 -7.44 -2.69 -3.91
N GLN A 123 -8.69 -2.37 -4.27
CA GLN A 123 -9.82 -2.47 -3.35
C GLN A 123 -10.04 -3.91 -2.86
N PHE A 124 -9.88 -4.88 -3.74
CA PHE A 124 -9.99 -6.29 -3.37
C PHE A 124 -8.87 -6.69 -2.39
N LEU A 125 -7.63 -6.28 -2.67
CA LEU A 125 -6.47 -6.51 -1.81
C LEU A 125 -6.64 -5.87 -0.42
N GLU A 126 -7.09 -4.62 -0.36
CA GLU A 126 -7.33 -3.92 0.91
C GLU A 126 -8.42 -4.58 1.74
N LYS A 127 -9.49 -5.08 1.11
CA LYS A 127 -10.61 -5.72 1.80
C LYS A 127 -10.30 -7.14 2.28
N THR A 128 -9.54 -7.90 1.49
CA THR A 128 -9.38 -9.35 1.70
C THR A 128 -7.99 -9.75 2.17
N GLY A 129 -7.00 -8.86 2.04
CA GLY A 129 -5.59 -9.17 2.27
C GLY A 129 -4.98 -10.09 1.21
N THR A 130 -5.69 -10.42 0.12
CA THR A 130 -5.20 -11.28 -0.95
C THR A 130 -5.39 -10.67 -2.33
N ASN A 131 -4.51 -11.04 -3.27
CA ASN A 131 -4.58 -10.58 -4.64
C ASN A 131 -5.79 -11.21 -5.36
N LEU A 132 -6.50 -10.43 -6.17
CA LEU A 132 -7.67 -10.86 -6.94
C LEU A 132 -7.34 -12.04 -7.87
N ALA A 133 -6.18 -12.01 -8.54
CA ALA A 133 -5.75 -13.10 -9.41
C ALA A 133 -5.53 -14.41 -8.63
N SER A 134 -4.88 -14.34 -7.46
CA SER A 134 -4.66 -15.49 -6.58
C SER A 134 -5.97 -16.05 -6.03
N TYR A 135 -6.88 -15.17 -5.61
CA TYR A 135 -8.23 -15.55 -5.17
C TYR A 135 -8.99 -16.27 -6.28
N ASN A 136 -9.02 -15.72 -7.49
CA ASN A 136 -9.69 -16.35 -8.64
C ASN A 136 -9.04 -17.69 -9.01
N LYS A 137 -7.70 -17.80 -8.93
CA LYS A 137 -7.00 -19.08 -9.13
C LYS A 137 -7.46 -20.13 -8.12
N ALA A 138 -7.52 -19.79 -6.84
CA ALA A 138 -7.97 -20.69 -5.78
C ALA A 138 -9.44 -21.09 -5.95
N GLN A 139 -10.33 -20.14 -6.26
CA GLN A 139 -11.74 -20.42 -6.53
C GLN A 139 -11.92 -21.35 -7.73
N ASN A 140 -11.17 -21.13 -8.81
CA ASN A 140 -11.20 -22.01 -9.98
C ASN A 140 -10.71 -23.42 -9.64
N ALA A 141 -9.63 -23.54 -8.85
CA ALA A 141 -9.15 -24.82 -8.36
C ALA A 141 -10.23 -25.57 -7.56
N THR A 142 -10.88 -24.89 -6.61
CA THR A 142 -11.99 -25.47 -5.83
C THR A 142 -13.16 -25.89 -6.72
N LYS A 143 -13.54 -25.07 -7.70
CA LYS A 143 -14.60 -25.39 -8.65
C LYS A 143 -14.27 -26.64 -9.46
N ILE A 144 -13.04 -26.78 -9.94
CA ILE A 144 -12.61 -27.98 -10.69
C ILE A 144 -12.60 -29.21 -9.78
N LYS A 145 -12.07 -29.10 -8.56
CA LYS A 145 -12.08 -30.20 -7.57
C LYS A 145 -13.50 -30.65 -7.23
N SER A 146 -14.48 -29.73 -7.19
CA SER A 146 -15.89 -30.08 -6.96
C SER A 146 -16.55 -30.87 -8.10
N MET A 147 -15.93 -30.92 -9.29
CA MET A 147 -16.41 -31.76 -10.40
C MET A 147 -15.99 -33.22 -10.26
N PHE A 148 -15.09 -33.53 -9.32
CA PHE A 148 -14.61 -34.88 -9.09
C PHE A 148 -15.52 -35.63 -8.12
N ASP A 149 -15.98 -36.82 -8.53
CA ASP A 149 -16.69 -37.77 -7.66
C ASP A 149 -15.80 -39.00 -7.46
N VAL A 150 -15.40 -39.24 -6.20
CA VAL A 150 -14.59 -40.40 -5.79
C VAL A 150 -15.26 -41.74 -6.16
N LYS A 151 -16.60 -41.77 -6.26
CA LYS A 151 -17.35 -42.98 -6.62
C LYS A 151 -17.38 -43.23 -8.13
N GLU A 152 -17.15 -42.21 -8.94
CA GLU A 152 -17.17 -42.32 -10.39
C GLU A 152 -15.78 -42.64 -10.92
N LYS A 153 -15.56 -43.91 -11.26
CA LYS A 153 -14.29 -44.33 -11.87
C LYS A 153 -14.21 -43.82 -13.30
N MET A 154 -13.12 -43.10 -13.63
CA MET A 154 -12.87 -42.72 -15.00
C MET A 154 -12.58 -43.93 -15.89
N PHE A 155 -13.23 -44.00 -17.05
CA PHE A 155 -13.08 -45.11 -18.00
C PHE A 155 -12.59 -44.64 -19.36
N TYR A 156 -11.96 -45.55 -20.11
CA TYR A 156 -11.40 -45.25 -21.43
C TYR A 156 -12.48 -44.73 -22.40
N GLY A 157 -12.21 -43.60 -23.05
CA GLY A 157 -13.13 -42.92 -23.95
C GLY A 157 -14.13 -41.99 -23.27
N GLN A 158 -14.17 -41.93 -21.93
CA GLN A 158 -15.06 -41.01 -21.21
C GLN A 158 -14.73 -39.55 -21.58
N LYS A 159 -15.78 -38.77 -21.87
CA LYS A 159 -15.67 -37.34 -22.13
C LYS A 159 -16.20 -36.54 -20.95
N SER A 160 -15.39 -35.65 -20.38
CA SER A 160 -15.84 -34.78 -19.29
C SER A 160 -15.07 -33.45 -19.23
N ALA A 161 -15.70 -32.45 -18.61
CA ALA A 161 -15.05 -31.15 -18.37
C ALA A 161 -13.85 -31.27 -17.43
N LEU A 162 -13.92 -32.17 -16.44
CA LEU A 162 -12.82 -32.44 -15.51
C LEU A 162 -11.59 -32.99 -16.25
N VAL A 163 -11.78 -33.97 -17.14
CA VAL A 163 -10.68 -34.54 -17.94
C VAL A 163 -10.02 -33.46 -18.78
N TYR A 164 -10.80 -32.56 -19.40
CA TYR A 164 -10.26 -31.45 -20.18
C TYR A 164 -9.39 -30.50 -19.33
N GLU A 165 -9.86 -30.11 -18.14
CA GLU A 165 -9.09 -29.24 -17.24
C GLU A 165 -7.83 -29.92 -16.69
N VAL A 166 -7.89 -31.22 -16.38
CA VAL A 166 -6.72 -32.02 -16.00
C VAL A 166 -5.71 -32.07 -17.14
N GLN A 167 -6.14 -32.39 -18.37
CA GLN A 167 -5.24 -32.42 -19.53
C GLN A 167 -4.55 -31.06 -19.76
N LYS A 168 -5.27 -29.94 -19.63
CA LYS A 168 -4.68 -28.60 -19.70
C LYS A 168 -3.59 -28.39 -18.65
N LYS A 169 -3.82 -28.85 -17.41
CA LYS A 169 -2.79 -28.76 -16.36
C LYS A 169 -1.61 -29.67 -16.62
N LEU A 170 -1.81 -30.88 -17.11
CA LEU A 170 -0.73 -31.79 -17.49
C LEU A 170 0.14 -31.18 -18.61
N VAL A 171 -0.48 -30.58 -19.62
CA VAL A 171 0.23 -29.84 -20.68
C VAL A 171 1.02 -28.67 -20.12
N ALA A 172 0.43 -27.87 -19.22
CA ALA A 172 1.12 -26.77 -18.55
C ALA A 172 2.30 -27.24 -17.68
N ASN A 173 2.28 -28.49 -17.22
CA ASN A 173 3.39 -29.14 -16.49
C ASN A 173 4.46 -29.77 -17.42
N GLY A 174 4.35 -29.54 -18.74
CA GLY A 174 5.32 -29.97 -19.74
C GLY A 174 5.05 -31.35 -20.33
N LEU A 175 3.87 -31.94 -20.09
CA LEU A 175 3.51 -33.24 -20.66
C LEU A 175 2.90 -33.06 -22.06
N ASN A 176 3.38 -33.84 -23.01
CA ASN A 176 2.94 -33.74 -24.40
C ASN A 176 1.71 -34.62 -24.66
N ILE A 177 0.52 -34.09 -24.35
CA ILE A 177 -0.77 -34.73 -24.64
C ILE A 177 -1.76 -33.75 -25.27
N LYS A 178 -2.80 -34.26 -25.92
CA LYS A 178 -3.90 -33.44 -26.42
C LYS A 178 -4.91 -33.16 -25.30
N ALA A 179 -5.28 -31.89 -25.13
CA ALA A 179 -6.42 -31.51 -24.31
C ALA A 179 -7.71 -31.57 -25.13
N ASP A 180 -8.30 -32.76 -25.26
CA ASP A 180 -9.57 -33.00 -26.00
C ASP A 180 -10.77 -33.32 -25.09
N GLY A 181 -10.53 -33.42 -23.78
CA GLY A 181 -11.52 -33.78 -22.78
C GLY A 181 -11.88 -35.27 -22.76
N ILE A 182 -11.12 -36.13 -23.45
CA ILE A 182 -11.38 -37.56 -23.56
C ILE A 182 -10.31 -38.34 -22.78
N TYR A 183 -10.74 -39.23 -21.89
CA TYR A 183 -9.84 -40.04 -21.09
C TYR A 183 -9.30 -41.22 -21.91
N LYS A 184 -8.05 -41.12 -22.39
CA LYS A 184 -7.37 -42.15 -23.20
C LYS A 184 -6.08 -42.60 -22.52
N VAL A 185 -5.38 -43.55 -23.15
CA VAL A 185 -4.06 -44.04 -22.71
C VAL A 185 -3.05 -42.90 -22.55
N GLU A 186 -3.05 -41.89 -23.44
CA GLU A 186 -2.12 -40.77 -23.29
C GLU A 186 -2.39 -39.96 -22.02
N THR A 187 -3.67 -39.72 -21.71
CA THR A 187 -4.09 -39.02 -20.48
C THR A 187 -3.70 -39.82 -19.24
N LEU A 188 -3.96 -41.13 -19.22
CA LEU A 188 -3.61 -42.01 -18.10
C LEU A 188 -2.09 -42.02 -17.85
N ASN A 189 -1.30 -42.21 -18.91
CA ASN A 189 0.16 -42.21 -18.79
C ASN A 189 0.72 -40.85 -18.35
N ALA A 190 0.08 -39.75 -18.77
CA ALA A 190 0.45 -38.40 -18.35
C ALA A 190 0.12 -38.16 -16.87
N ILE A 191 -1.04 -38.60 -16.39
CA ILE A 191 -1.38 -38.54 -14.96
C ILE A 191 -0.35 -39.33 -14.15
N LYS A 192 -0.06 -40.56 -14.57
CA LYS A 192 0.94 -41.41 -13.91
C LYS A 192 2.31 -40.73 -13.85
N THR A 193 2.77 -40.16 -14.97
CA THR A 193 4.06 -39.43 -15.02
C THR A 193 4.06 -38.22 -14.10
N PHE A 194 2.94 -37.48 -14.02
CA PHE A 194 2.79 -36.37 -13.11
C PHE A 194 2.85 -36.83 -11.65
N GLU A 195 2.16 -37.92 -11.31
CA GLU A 195 2.16 -38.52 -9.98
C GLU A 195 3.56 -38.96 -9.55
N GLU A 196 4.30 -39.67 -10.43
CA GLU A 196 5.70 -40.06 -10.20
C GLU A 196 6.58 -38.85 -9.89
N LYS A 197 6.45 -37.78 -10.70
CA LYS A 197 7.24 -36.55 -10.54
C LYS A 197 6.93 -35.81 -9.25
N ASN A 198 5.72 -35.95 -8.71
CA ASN A 198 5.27 -35.28 -7.49
C ASN A 198 5.29 -36.20 -6.25
N ASN A 199 5.90 -37.38 -6.34
CA ASN A 199 5.97 -38.38 -5.26
C ASN A 199 4.57 -38.82 -4.75
N LEU A 200 3.61 -38.95 -5.66
CA LEU A 200 2.27 -39.48 -5.39
C LEU A 200 2.20 -40.97 -5.78
N PHE A 201 1.10 -41.64 -5.45
CA PHE A 201 0.87 -43.01 -5.87
C PHE A 201 0.60 -43.07 -7.37
N ALA A 202 1.61 -43.50 -8.14
CA ALA A 202 1.60 -43.47 -9.59
C ALA A 202 0.81 -44.61 -10.25
N ASP A 203 -0.50 -44.63 -10.06
CA ASP A 203 -1.41 -45.56 -10.72
C ASP A 203 -2.10 -44.98 -11.96
N GLY A 204 -1.93 -43.67 -12.22
CA GLY A 204 -2.53 -42.96 -13.33
C GLY A 204 -4.02 -42.68 -13.14
N ILE A 205 -4.55 -42.86 -11.93
CA ILE A 205 -5.95 -42.64 -11.58
C ILE A 205 -6.06 -41.34 -10.80
N LEU A 206 -6.93 -40.44 -11.27
CA LEU A 206 -7.19 -39.21 -10.55
C LEU A 206 -7.83 -39.49 -9.19
N ASP A 207 -7.18 -39.00 -8.14
CA ASP A 207 -7.71 -38.91 -6.80
C ASP A 207 -7.65 -37.46 -6.27
N ILE A 208 -8.07 -37.27 -5.01
CA ILE A 208 -8.08 -35.94 -4.38
C ILE A 208 -6.65 -35.40 -4.24
N LEU A 209 -5.65 -36.24 -3.98
CA LEU A 209 -4.27 -35.81 -3.79
C LEU A 209 -3.63 -35.38 -5.11
N THR A 210 -3.86 -36.13 -6.20
CA THR A 210 -3.44 -35.79 -7.55
C THR A 210 -4.11 -34.49 -8.02
N LEU A 211 -5.40 -34.31 -7.76
CA LEU A 211 -6.11 -33.06 -8.07
C LEU A 211 -5.61 -31.89 -7.22
N ASP A 212 -5.31 -32.10 -5.95
CA ASP A 212 -4.72 -31.07 -5.10
C ASP A 212 -3.36 -30.63 -5.64
N ALA A 213 -2.48 -31.57 -6.00
CA ALA A 213 -1.17 -31.27 -6.58
C ALA A 213 -1.26 -30.57 -7.95
N LEU A 214 -2.21 -30.95 -8.81
CA LEU A 214 -2.39 -30.33 -10.14
C LEU A 214 -2.90 -28.88 -10.08
N PHE A 215 -3.69 -28.54 -9.07
CA PHE A 215 -4.42 -27.28 -8.98
C PHE A 215 -4.00 -26.38 -7.81
N HIS A 216 -2.89 -26.67 -7.12
CA HIS A 216 -2.29 -25.80 -6.11
C HIS A 216 -1.69 -24.50 -6.71
#